data_AF-A0A5S9M3N6-F1
#
_entry.id   AF-A0A5S9M3N6-F1
#
_cell.length_a   1.000
_cell.length_b   1.000
_cell.length_c   1.000
_cell.angle_alpha   90.00
_cell.angle_beta   90.00
_cell.angle_gamma   90.00
#
_symmetry.space_group_name_H-M   'P 1'
#
loop_
_entity.id
_entity.type
_entity.pdbx_description
1 polymer ?
#
loop_
_entity_poly.entity_id
_entity_poly.type
_entity_poly.pdbx_seq_one_letter_code
_entity_poly.pdbx_strand_id
1 'polypeptide(L)'
;MKETKRQNLLRRELAWLRRGAKARTTKQKARIGRVEELKDQKGPDAKGELDFAIGSHRLGKQVIEAEDLSISFAGQSLVERFTDLVVPGDRIGFIGPNGVGKTTLLNCLAGKIEPTSGQLTIGQTVRIGYYTQDHKEMNDELTIIEYIKETAEIVKTSDGVIVTAEQMLERFLFPRSMQRTYIRKLSGGRTPQIVFIEGLNGRAECSLFR
;
A
#
# COMPACT_ATOMS: atom_id res chain seq x y z
N MET A 1 19.53 -0.52 3.80
CA MET A 1 19.07 0.47 2.78
C MET A 1 19.33 0.01 1.34
N LYS A 2 20.58 -0.25 0.90
CA LYS A 2 20.84 -0.76 -0.47
C LYS A 2 20.34 -2.19 -0.71
N GLU A 3 20.48 -3.08 0.27
CA GLU A 3 20.13 -4.50 0.16
C GLU A 3 18.62 -4.75 0.11
N THR A 4 17.82 -4.05 0.92
CA THR A 4 16.35 -4.14 0.91
C THR A 4 15.77 -3.71 -0.45
N LYS A 5 16.32 -2.66 -1.06
CA LYS A 5 15.94 -2.23 -2.42
C LYS A 5 16.25 -3.31 -3.46
N ARG A 6 17.40 -3.99 -3.30
CA ARG A 6 17.84 -5.08 -4.18
C ARG A 6 16.92 -6.30 -4.10
N GLN A 7 16.59 -6.74 -2.90
CA GLN A 7 15.69 -7.88 -2.67
C GLN A 7 14.28 -7.63 -3.18
N ASN A 8 13.75 -6.41 -2.99
CA ASN A 8 12.45 -6.01 -3.53
C ASN A 8 12.44 -5.99 -5.06
N LEU A 9 13.50 -5.44 -5.67
CA LEU A 9 13.64 -5.42 -7.13
C LEU A 9 13.75 -6.84 -7.68
N LEU A 10 14.56 -7.71 -7.08
CA LEU A 10 14.70 -9.12 -7.48
C LEU A 10 13.36 -9.88 -7.36
N ARG A 11 12.60 -9.70 -6.25
CA ARG A 11 11.28 -10.31 -6.08
C ARG A 11 10.33 -9.92 -7.21
N ARG A 12 10.25 -8.62 -7.49
CA ARG A 12 9.32 -8.05 -8.48
C ARG A 12 9.64 -8.52 -9.89
N GLU A 13 10.93 -8.60 -10.22
CA GLU A 13 11.37 -9.12 -11.51
C GLU A 13 11.19 -10.64 -11.66
N LEU A 14 11.43 -11.43 -10.60
CA LEU A 14 11.15 -12.86 -10.58
C LEU A 14 9.65 -13.17 -10.73
N ALA A 15 8.80 -12.37 -10.11
CA ALA A 15 7.34 -12.50 -10.23
C ALA A 15 6.88 -12.24 -11.67
N TRP A 16 7.46 -11.23 -12.34
CA TRP A 16 7.19 -10.93 -13.74
C TRP A 16 7.61 -12.08 -14.68
N LEU A 17 8.80 -12.68 -14.47
CA LEU A 17 9.29 -13.80 -15.28
C LEU A 17 8.47 -15.08 -15.11
N ARG A 18 8.10 -15.43 -13.87
CA ARG A 18 7.31 -16.63 -13.56
C ARG A 18 5.91 -16.63 -14.18
N ARG A 19 5.43 -15.46 -14.62
CA ARG A 19 4.12 -15.26 -15.22
C ARG A 19 4.05 -15.59 -16.71
N GLY A 20 5.20 -15.85 -17.35
CA GLY A 20 5.24 -16.27 -18.75
C GLY A 20 5.26 -15.13 -19.76
N ALA A 21 5.69 -13.93 -19.36
CA ALA A 21 5.92 -12.82 -20.29
C ALA A 21 6.96 -13.23 -21.34
N LYS A 22 6.51 -13.58 -22.55
CA LYS A 22 7.40 -13.89 -23.68
C LYS A 22 8.18 -12.62 -24.02
N ALA A 23 9.50 -12.69 -23.94
CA ALA A 23 10.44 -11.61 -24.21
C ALA A 23 10.41 -11.18 -25.69
N ARG A 24 9.34 -10.49 -26.11
CA ARG A 24 9.14 -10.07 -27.49
C ARG A 24 9.68 -8.67 -27.76
N THR A 25 9.86 -7.82 -26.74
CA THR A 25 10.33 -6.43 -26.92
C THR A 25 11.69 -6.16 -26.29
N THR A 26 12.40 -5.13 -26.80
CA THR A 26 13.75 -4.74 -26.37
C THR A 26 13.81 -4.35 -24.89
N LYS A 27 12.73 -3.74 -24.37
CA LYS A 27 12.57 -3.38 -22.96
C LYS A 27 12.42 -4.60 -22.05
N GLN A 28 11.82 -5.68 -22.55
CA GLN A 28 11.70 -6.96 -21.83
C GLN A 28 13.03 -7.71 -21.75
N LYS A 29 13.87 -7.65 -22.80
CA LYS A 29 15.22 -8.23 -22.80
C LYS A 29 16.15 -7.55 -21.79
N ALA A 30 16.14 -6.22 -21.73
CA ALA A 30 16.89 -5.45 -20.72
C ALA A 30 16.39 -5.69 -19.27
N ARG A 31 15.16 -6.17 -19.13
CA ARG A 31 14.56 -6.51 -17.83
C ARG A 31 14.99 -7.89 -17.37
N ILE A 32 15.04 -8.88 -18.27
CA ILE A 32 15.58 -10.23 -18.02
C ILE A 32 17.05 -10.20 -17.62
N GLY A 33 17.90 -9.45 -18.35
CA GLY A 33 19.34 -9.38 -18.05
C GLY A 33 19.65 -8.85 -16.65
N ARG A 34 18.85 -7.88 -16.16
CA ARG A 34 18.99 -7.37 -14.79
C ARG A 34 18.68 -8.42 -13.73
N VAL A 35 17.78 -9.38 -14.00
CA VAL A 35 17.45 -10.46 -13.06
C VAL A 35 18.59 -11.45 -12.94
N GLU A 36 19.25 -11.76 -14.06
CA GLU A 36 20.39 -12.68 -14.08
C GLU A 36 21.56 -12.10 -13.26
N GLU A 37 21.87 -10.81 -13.40
CA GLU A 37 22.87 -10.12 -12.56
C GLU A 37 22.51 -10.09 -11.07
N LEU A 38 21.22 -9.90 -10.73
CA LEU A 38 20.77 -9.79 -9.34
C LEU A 38 20.70 -11.14 -8.61
N LYS A 39 20.54 -12.26 -9.34
CA LYS A 39 20.53 -13.61 -8.75
C LYS A 39 21.89 -14.05 -8.23
N ASP A 40 22.97 -13.53 -8.79
CA ASP A 40 24.32 -14.08 -8.58
C ASP A 40 25.01 -13.56 -7.31
N GLN A 41 24.43 -12.56 -6.63
CA GLN A 41 25.00 -11.99 -5.42
C GLN A 41 24.19 -12.39 -4.18
N LYS A 42 24.67 -13.35 -3.37
CA LYS A 42 24.07 -13.70 -2.07
C LYS A 42 24.27 -12.59 -1.03
N GLY A 43 23.18 -12.07 -0.47
CA GLY A 43 23.18 -11.13 0.66
C GLY A 43 22.62 -11.81 1.93
N PRO A 44 23.00 -11.37 3.14
CA PRO A 44 22.61 -12.01 4.40
C PRO A 44 21.14 -11.74 4.77
N ASP A 45 20.59 -12.63 5.60
CA ASP A 45 19.20 -12.62 6.06
C ASP A 45 18.83 -11.34 6.85
N ALA A 46 17.70 -10.73 6.49
CA ALA A 46 17.22 -9.50 7.10
C ALA A 46 16.48 -9.78 8.42
N LYS A 47 17.01 -9.25 9.54
CA LYS A 47 16.31 -9.16 10.83
C LYS A 47 15.47 -7.87 10.91
N GLY A 48 14.24 -8.01 11.41
CA GLY A 48 13.43 -6.91 11.95
C GLY A 48 12.38 -6.37 10.97
N GLU A 49 11.41 -7.20 10.58
CA GLU A 49 10.21 -6.74 9.89
C GLU A 49 9.22 -6.25 10.95
N LEU A 50 8.84 -4.96 10.90
CA LEU A 50 7.65 -4.49 11.60
C LEU A 50 6.46 -5.24 10.96
N ASP A 51 5.99 -6.29 11.63
CA ASP A 51 4.84 -7.08 11.22
C ASP A 51 3.57 -6.22 11.34
N PHE A 52 3.27 -5.49 10.26
CA PHE A 52 1.96 -4.85 10.02
C PHE A 52 0.89 -5.88 9.65
N ALA A 53 1.10 -7.17 9.92
CA ALA A 53 0.18 -8.27 9.59
C ALA A 53 -1.04 -8.28 10.53
N ILE A 54 -1.79 -7.18 10.52
CA ILE A 54 -3.10 -7.11 11.13
C ILE A 54 -4.10 -7.54 10.06
N GLY A 55 -4.46 -8.82 10.06
CA GLY A 55 -5.65 -9.34 9.36
C GLY A 55 -5.56 -9.60 7.84
N SER A 56 -4.39 -9.53 7.21
CA SER A 56 -4.27 -9.86 5.78
C SER A 56 -4.49 -11.36 5.54
N HIS A 57 -5.44 -11.70 4.66
CA HIS A 57 -5.45 -13.05 4.08
C HIS A 57 -4.22 -13.18 3.17
N ARG A 58 -3.80 -14.42 2.91
CA ARG A 58 -2.65 -14.69 2.04
C ARG A 58 -2.89 -14.10 0.65
N LEU A 59 -2.33 -12.91 0.42
CA LEU A 59 -2.39 -12.19 -0.85
C LEU A 59 -1.93 -13.10 -1.99
N GLY A 60 -2.71 -13.13 -3.07
CA GLY A 60 -2.30 -13.80 -4.32
C GLY A 60 -0.99 -13.26 -4.88
N LYS A 61 -0.40 -13.96 -5.85
CA LYS A 61 0.91 -13.60 -6.44
C LYS A 61 0.95 -12.23 -7.13
N GLN A 62 -0.20 -11.58 -7.30
CA GLN A 62 -0.40 -10.30 -8.00
C GLN A 62 -1.36 -9.43 -7.19
N VAL A 63 -0.99 -8.16 -6.99
CA VAL A 63 -1.80 -7.18 -6.27
C VAL A 63 -2.50 -6.25 -7.25
N ILE A 64 -1.72 -5.48 -8.00
CA ILE A 64 -2.22 -4.57 -9.04
C ILE A 64 -1.31 -4.71 -10.25
N GLU A 65 -1.89 -4.74 -11.44
CA GLU A 65 -1.17 -4.68 -12.70
C GLU A 65 -1.77 -3.61 -13.59
N ALA A 66 -0.91 -2.73 -14.08
CA ALA A 66 -1.23 -1.77 -15.11
C ALA A 66 -0.47 -2.15 -16.38
N GLU A 67 -1.16 -2.23 -17.51
CA GLU A 67 -0.59 -2.48 -18.83
C GLU A 67 -0.94 -1.34 -19.78
N ASP A 68 0.09 -0.65 -20.28
CA ASP A 68 -0.01 0.51 -21.17
C ASP A 68 -1.07 1.55 -20.75
N LEU A 69 -1.22 1.72 -19.43
CA LEU A 69 -2.26 2.52 -18.83
C LEU A 69 -2.04 4.01 -19.11
N SER A 70 -3.03 4.65 -19.68
CA SER A 70 -3.01 6.10 -19.94
C SER A 70 -4.22 6.77 -19.32
N ILE A 71 -4.00 7.95 -18.74
CA ILE A 71 -5.03 8.73 -18.05
C ILE A 71 -4.97 10.16 -18.58
N SER A 72 -6.08 10.63 -19.13
CA SER A 72 -6.26 12.01 -19.55
C SER A 72 -7.37 12.66 -18.72
N PHE A 73 -7.14 13.92 -18.31
CA PHE A 73 -8.13 14.72 -17.60
C PHE A 73 -8.29 16.07 -18.30
N ALA A 74 -9.53 16.46 -18.61
CA ALA A 74 -9.84 17.72 -19.30
C ALA A 74 -9.02 17.95 -20.60
N GLY A 75 -8.75 16.88 -21.36
CA GLY A 75 -7.97 16.95 -22.60
C GLY A 75 -6.45 17.00 -22.43
N GLN A 76 -5.94 17.07 -21.20
CA GLN A 76 -4.52 16.94 -20.90
C GLN A 76 -4.16 15.51 -20.51
N SER A 77 -3.13 14.99 -21.15
CA SER A 77 -2.54 13.69 -20.82
C SER A 77 -1.74 13.81 -19.52
N LEU A 78 -2.16 13.10 -18.48
CA LEU A 78 -1.51 13.12 -17.16
C LEU A 78 -0.55 11.95 -16.99
N VAL A 79 -0.95 10.78 -17.51
CA VAL A 79 -0.16 9.54 -17.45
C VAL A 79 -0.23 8.89 -18.83
N GLU A 80 0.91 8.48 -19.37
CA GLU A 80 0.99 7.83 -20.68
C GLU A 80 1.72 6.49 -20.60
N ARG A 81 1.10 5.43 -21.12
CA ARG A 81 1.70 4.10 -21.28
C ARG A 81 2.40 3.60 -20.00
N PHE A 82 1.74 3.81 -18.86
CA PHE A 82 2.20 3.31 -17.57
C PHE A 82 2.00 1.80 -17.52
N THR A 83 3.12 1.06 -17.49
CA THR A 83 3.12 -0.39 -17.34
C THR A 83 3.85 -0.76 -16.08
N ASP A 84 3.15 -1.33 -15.12
CA ASP A 84 3.77 -1.79 -13.88
C ASP A 84 3.01 -2.94 -13.21
N LEU A 85 3.76 -3.75 -12.46
CA LEU A 85 3.25 -4.87 -11.67
C LEU A 85 3.62 -4.65 -10.20
N VAL A 86 2.59 -4.59 -9.36
CA VAL A 86 2.68 -4.51 -7.90
C VAL A 86 2.48 -5.91 -7.32
N VAL A 87 3.45 -6.36 -6.53
CA VAL A 87 3.44 -7.68 -5.88
C VAL A 87 3.30 -7.53 -4.36
N PRO A 88 2.90 -8.59 -3.63
CA PRO A 88 2.78 -8.53 -2.18
C PRO A 88 4.10 -8.13 -1.51
N GLY A 89 4.02 -7.19 -0.57
CA GLY A 89 5.18 -6.63 0.13
C GLY A 89 5.84 -5.42 -0.56
N ASP A 90 5.40 -5.05 -1.77
CA ASP A 90 5.89 -3.84 -2.42
C ASP A 90 5.44 -2.58 -1.67
N ARG A 91 6.35 -1.59 -1.59
CA ARG A 91 6.07 -0.23 -1.13
C ARG A 91 6.48 0.73 -2.24
N ILE A 92 5.49 1.37 -2.86
CA ILE A 92 5.69 2.26 -4.01
C ILE A 92 5.31 3.68 -3.60
N GLY A 93 6.22 4.63 -3.78
CA GLY A 93 5.96 6.06 -3.56
C GLY A 93 5.94 6.81 -4.88
N PHE A 94 4.91 7.64 -5.09
CA PHE A 94 4.80 8.50 -6.27
C PHE A 94 5.34 9.90 -5.99
N ILE A 95 6.47 10.25 -6.59
CA ILE A 95 7.19 11.53 -6.38
C ILE A 95 7.11 12.37 -7.66
N GLY A 96 7.09 13.70 -7.54
CA GLY A 96 6.78 14.64 -8.63
C GLY A 96 6.07 15.91 -8.14
N PRO A 97 6.00 16.95 -8.97
CA PRO A 97 5.35 18.22 -8.63
C PRO A 97 3.83 18.07 -8.46
N ASN A 98 3.22 19.03 -7.75
CA ASN A 98 1.76 19.09 -7.63
C ASN A 98 1.13 19.34 -9.00
N GLY A 99 0.00 18.70 -9.27
CA GLY A 99 -0.73 18.85 -10.55
C GLY A 99 -0.29 17.90 -11.67
N VAL A 100 0.78 17.11 -11.50
CA VAL A 100 1.25 16.15 -12.52
C VAL A 100 0.38 14.87 -12.63
N GLY A 101 -0.76 14.82 -11.94
CA GLY A 101 -1.69 13.68 -12.03
C GLY A 101 -1.43 12.51 -11.07
N LYS A 102 -0.59 12.66 -10.04
CA LYS A 102 -0.39 11.61 -9.02
C LYS A 102 -1.68 11.18 -8.33
N THR A 103 -2.48 12.16 -7.90
CA THR A 103 -3.78 11.91 -7.29
C THR A 103 -4.69 11.19 -8.26
N THR A 104 -4.65 11.56 -9.54
CA THR A 104 -5.43 10.92 -10.59
C THR A 104 -4.99 9.48 -10.82
N LEU A 105 -3.68 9.21 -10.79
CA LEU A 105 -3.12 7.87 -10.85
C LEU A 105 -3.56 7.03 -9.64
N LEU A 106 -3.44 7.57 -8.42
CA LEU A 106 -3.89 6.88 -7.21
C LEU A 106 -5.40 6.58 -7.24
N ASN A 107 -6.22 7.54 -7.69
CA ASN A 107 -7.65 7.33 -7.88
C ASN A 107 -7.93 6.24 -8.93
N CYS A 108 -7.15 6.18 -10.01
CA CYS A 108 -7.28 5.13 -11.01
C CYS A 108 -6.91 3.76 -10.45
N LEU A 109 -5.77 3.64 -9.76
CA LEU A 109 -5.35 2.42 -9.08
C LEU A 109 -6.37 1.97 -8.00
N ALA A 110 -7.05 2.91 -7.37
CA ALA A 110 -8.13 2.64 -6.42
C ALA A 110 -9.48 2.25 -7.07
N GLY A 111 -9.55 2.22 -8.41
CA GLY A 111 -10.77 1.93 -9.15
C GLY A 111 -11.81 3.06 -9.13
N LYS A 112 -11.45 4.27 -8.68
CA LYS A 112 -12.34 5.44 -8.65
C LYS A 112 -12.43 6.17 -9.99
N ILE A 113 -11.42 6.01 -10.83
CA ILE A 113 -11.34 6.62 -12.18
C ILE A 113 -10.95 5.52 -13.15
N GLU A 114 -11.70 5.38 -14.24
CA GLU A 114 -11.32 4.46 -15.31
C GLU A 114 -10.17 5.05 -16.14
N PRO A 115 -9.20 4.23 -16.56
CA PRO A 115 -8.16 4.67 -17.47
C PRO A 115 -8.76 5.04 -18.82
N THR A 116 -8.17 6.03 -19.49
CA THR A 116 -8.58 6.44 -20.85
C THR A 116 -8.17 5.39 -21.89
N SER A 117 -7.06 4.70 -21.66
CA SER A 117 -6.64 3.54 -22.44
C SER A 117 -5.71 2.63 -21.64
N GLY A 118 -5.48 1.41 -22.15
CA GLY A 118 -4.73 0.37 -21.45
C GLY A 118 -5.62 -0.47 -20.53
N GLN A 119 -4.99 -1.28 -19.68
CA GLN A 119 -5.69 -2.21 -18.79
C GLN A 119 -5.19 -2.09 -17.35
N LEU A 120 -6.13 -2.02 -16.41
CA LEU A 120 -5.86 -2.14 -14.98
C LEU A 120 -6.49 -3.43 -14.45
N THR A 121 -5.66 -4.33 -13.93
CA THR A 121 -6.10 -5.60 -13.33
C THR A 121 -5.75 -5.62 -11.85
N ILE A 122 -6.78 -5.75 -11.01
CA ILE A 122 -6.64 -5.91 -9.55
C ILE A 122 -6.77 -7.40 -9.21
N GLY A 123 -5.90 -7.92 -8.36
CA GLY A 123 -5.93 -9.33 -7.94
C GLY A 123 -7.23 -9.68 -7.22
N GLN A 124 -7.77 -10.87 -7.46
CA GLN A 124 -9.10 -11.27 -6.94
C GLN A 124 -9.25 -11.25 -5.41
N THR A 125 -8.15 -11.50 -4.69
CA THR A 125 -8.16 -11.47 -3.21
C THR A 125 -7.98 -10.06 -2.67
N VAL A 126 -7.50 -9.13 -3.51
CA VAL A 126 -6.99 -7.83 -3.08
C VAL A 126 -8.15 -6.90 -2.78
N ARG A 127 -8.19 -6.44 -1.52
CA ARG A 127 -9.06 -5.33 -1.10
C ARG A 127 -8.22 -4.06 -1.02
N ILE A 128 -8.61 -3.03 -1.76
CA ILE A 128 -7.90 -1.75 -1.78
C ILE A 128 -8.49 -0.84 -0.70
N GLY A 129 -7.65 -0.40 0.25
CA GLY A 129 -7.91 0.72 1.14
C GLY A 129 -7.31 1.99 0.55
N TYR A 130 -8.11 3.05 0.41
CA TYR A 130 -7.65 4.32 -0.12
C TYR A 130 -7.80 5.42 0.94
N TYR A 131 -6.67 5.98 1.35
CA TYR A 131 -6.58 6.99 2.40
C TYR A 131 -6.29 8.35 1.79
N THR A 132 -7.25 9.26 1.93
CA THR A 132 -7.13 10.65 1.50
C THR A 132 -6.75 11.53 2.69
N GLN A 133 -5.97 12.59 2.43
CA GLN A 133 -5.63 13.61 3.43
C GLN A 133 -6.84 14.45 3.87
N ASP A 134 -7.94 14.39 3.12
CA ASP A 134 -9.21 14.97 3.52
C ASP A 134 -9.66 14.23 4.79
N HIS A 135 -9.42 14.87 5.94
CA HIS A 135 -9.75 14.34 7.25
C HIS A 135 -11.23 13.95 7.25
N LYS A 136 -11.49 12.65 7.37
CA LYS A 136 -12.80 12.17 7.81
C LYS A 136 -13.09 12.92 9.11
N GLU A 137 -14.26 13.54 9.23
CA GLU A 137 -14.63 14.27 10.46
C GLU A 137 -14.49 13.30 11.64
N MET A 138 -13.41 13.49 12.42
CA MET A 138 -13.17 12.71 13.62
C MET A 138 -14.04 13.32 14.71
N ASN A 139 -14.68 12.48 15.51
CA ASN A 139 -15.38 12.99 16.68
C ASN A 139 -14.34 13.42 17.73
N ASP A 140 -14.07 14.72 17.76
CA ASP A 140 -13.10 15.40 18.62
C ASP A 140 -13.40 15.28 20.12
N GLU A 141 -14.63 14.87 20.47
CA GLU A 141 -15.10 14.63 21.83
C GLU A 141 -14.69 13.26 22.37
N LEU A 142 -14.30 12.33 21.50
CA LEU A 142 -13.86 11.00 21.90
C LEU A 142 -12.37 10.99 22.28
N THR A 143 -12.01 10.10 23.20
CA THR A 143 -10.62 9.73 23.41
C THR A 143 -10.11 8.83 22.28
N ILE A 144 -8.80 8.78 22.06
CA ILE A 144 -8.17 7.95 21.01
C ILE A 144 -8.66 6.50 21.10
N ILE A 145 -8.71 5.96 22.32
CA ILE A 145 -9.14 4.58 22.56
C ILE A 145 -10.63 4.37 22.28
N GLU A 146 -11.50 5.32 22.65
CA GLU A 146 -12.94 5.24 22.38
C GLU A 146 -13.21 5.30 20.89
N TYR A 147 -12.55 6.23 20.19
CA TYR A 147 -12.65 6.36 18.75
C TYR A 147 -12.26 5.06 18.01
N ILE A 148 -11.12 4.47 18.37
CA ILE A 148 -10.71 3.19 17.79
C ILE A 148 -11.64 2.06 18.22
N LYS A 149 -12.18 2.04 19.45
CA LYS A 149 -13.15 1.01 19.88
C LYS A 149 -14.47 1.10 19.10
N GLU A 150 -14.96 2.30 18.80
CA GLU A 150 -16.19 2.50 18.02
C GLU A 150 -16.02 2.09 16.56
N THR A 151 -14.85 2.33 15.97
CA THR A 151 -14.58 1.96 14.58
C THR A 151 -14.04 0.54 14.41
N ALA A 152 -13.45 -0.03 15.46
CA ALA A 152 -12.78 -1.33 15.45
C ALA A 152 -13.40 -2.28 16.48
N GLU A 153 -14.59 -2.80 16.16
CA GLU A 153 -15.06 -4.03 16.79
C GLU A 153 -14.17 -5.19 16.34
N ILE A 154 -13.11 -5.45 17.10
CA ILE A 154 -12.34 -6.70 17.16
C ILE A 154 -11.58 -7.02 15.86
N VAL A 155 -10.29 -6.67 15.85
CA VAL A 155 -9.41 -7.05 14.76
C VAL A 155 -8.94 -8.49 14.96
N LYS A 156 -9.41 -9.38 14.09
CA LYS A 156 -8.85 -10.73 13.99
C LYS A 156 -7.57 -10.65 13.17
N THR A 157 -6.44 -10.93 13.82
CA THR A 157 -5.16 -11.13 13.14
C THR A 157 -5.28 -12.35 12.21
N SER A 158 -4.42 -12.48 11.20
CA SER A 158 -4.36 -13.62 10.28
C SER A 158 -4.32 -14.98 10.99
N ASP A 159 -3.78 -15.01 12.21
CA ASP A 159 -3.66 -16.21 13.07
C ASP A 159 -4.90 -16.46 13.96
N GLY A 160 -5.99 -15.71 13.77
CA GLY A 160 -7.20 -15.81 14.57
C GLY A 160 -7.13 -15.13 15.95
N VAL A 161 -5.98 -14.50 16.29
CA VAL A 161 -5.81 -13.76 17.54
C VAL A 161 -6.65 -12.47 17.51
N ILE A 162 -7.52 -12.31 18.49
CA ILE A 162 -8.28 -11.08 18.74
C ILE A 162 -7.32 -10.06 19.33
N VAL A 163 -7.06 -8.98 18.59
CA VAL A 163 -6.28 -7.83 19.09
C VAL A 163 -7.27 -6.78 19.58
N THR A 164 -7.12 -6.37 20.84
CA THR A 164 -7.94 -5.28 21.40
C THR A 164 -7.46 -3.93 20.86
N ALA A 165 -8.33 -2.92 20.85
CA ALA A 165 -7.96 -1.54 20.49
C ALA A 165 -6.74 -1.02 21.27
N GLU A 166 -6.61 -1.40 22.54
CA GLU A 166 -5.48 -1.04 23.41
C GLU A 166 -4.15 -1.63 22.92
N GLN A 167 -4.16 -2.93 22.60
CA GLN A 167 -3.00 -3.63 22.06
C GLN A 167 -2.63 -3.12 20.67
N MET A 168 -3.62 -2.76 19.86
CA MET A 168 -3.39 -2.16 18.55
C MET A 168 -2.68 -0.82 18.72
N LEU A 169 -3.21 0.09 19.53
CA LEU A 169 -2.61 1.40 19.81
C LEU A 169 -1.17 1.30 20.33
N GLU A 170 -0.89 0.37 21.24
CA GLU A 170 0.48 0.13 21.75
C GLU A 170 1.46 -0.25 20.62
N ARG A 171 1.05 -1.08 19.65
CA ARG A 171 1.88 -1.45 18.49
C ARG A 171 2.23 -0.25 17.59
N PHE A 172 1.37 0.77 17.56
CA PHE A 172 1.60 2.02 16.83
C PHE A 172 2.25 3.12 17.68
N LEU A 173 2.89 2.75 18.79
CA LEU A 173 3.60 3.69 19.68
C LEU A 173 2.66 4.70 20.37
N PHE A 174 1.40 4.32 20.62
CA PHE A 174 0.49 5.06 21.49
C PHE A 174 0.48 4.43 22.90
N PRO A 175 1.30 4.94 23.84
CA PRO A 175 1.34 4.41 25.21
C PRO A 175 0.00 4.61 25.92
N ARG A 176 -0.33 3.75 26.89
CA ARG A 176 -1.62 3.81 27.63
C ARG A 176 -1.95 5.17 28.24
N SER A 177 -0.93 5.91 28.68
CA SER A 177 -1.10 7.28 29.20
C SER A 177 -1.68 8.23 28.15
N MET A 178 -1.37 8.01 26.87
CA MET A 178 -1.86 8.82 25.76
C MET A 178 -3.21 8.36 25.22
N GLN A 179 -3.52 7.07 25.31
CA GLN A 179 -4.76 6.50 24.74
C GLN A 179 -6.05 7.16 25.28
N ARG A 180 -6.01 7.67 26.52
CA ARG A 180 -7.11 8.41 27.16
C ARG A 180 -7.14 9.91 26.83
N THR A 181 -6.30 10.36 25.92
CA THR A 181 -6.29 11.76 25.47
C THR A 181 -7.42 11.97 24.47
N TYR A 182 -8.11 13.10 24.56
CA TYR A 182 -9.11 13.51 23.58
C TYR A 182 -8.49 13.80 22.22
N ILE A 183 -9.19 13.47 21.14
CA ILE A 183 -8.74 13.70 19.76
C ILE A 183 -8.41 15.19 19.53
N ARG A 184 -9.23 16.11 20.03
CA ARG A 184 -8.98 17.57 19.98
C ARG A 184 -7.64 18.04 20.56
N LYS A 185 -7.00 17.23 21.43
CA LYS A 185 -5.72 17.55 22.07
C LYS A 185 -4.51 16.96 21.34
N LEU A 186 -4.74 16.23 20.25
CA LEU A 186 -3.68 15.64 19.46
C LEU A 186 -2.95 16.69 18.63
N SER A 187 -1.63 16.54 18.52
CA SER A 187 -0.87 17.29 17.53
C SER A 187 -1.21 16.81 16.13
N GLY A 188 -1.18 17.71 15.14
CA GLY A 188 -1.49 17.38 13.74
C GLY A 188 -0.62 16.27 13.12
N GLY A 189 0.51 15.91 13.74
CA GLY A 189 1.33 14.77 13.33
C GLY A 189 0.82 13.40 13.81
N ARG A 190 -0.06 13.36 14.81
CA ARG A 190 -0.62 12.11 15.37
C ARG A 190 -1.98 11.75 14.78
N THR A 191 -2.74 12.75 14.30
CA THR A 191 -4.02 12.53 13.61
C THR A 191 -3.89 11.58 12.40
N PRO A 192 -2.89 11.72 11.51
CA PRO A 192 -2.71 10.79 10.39
C PRO A 192 -2.39 9.36 10.83
N GLN A 193 -1.74 9.19 11.98
CA GLN A 193 -1.44 7.86 12.53
C GLN A 193 -2.72 7.19 13.03
N ILE A 194 -3.63 7.93 13.66
CA ILE A 194 -4.93 7.37 14.13
C ILE A 194 -5.81 7.00 12.95
N VAL A 195 -5.88 7.86 11.92
CA VAL A 195 -6.61 7.55 10.67
C VAL A 195 -6.03 6.30 9.99
N PHE A 196 -4.70 6.14 10.02
CA PHE A 196 -4.06 4.92 9.53
C PHE A 196 -4.46 3.68 10.34
N ILE A 197 -4.47 3.78 11.67
CA ILE A 197 -4.87 2.68 12.58
C ILE A 197 -6.34 2.30 12.35
N GLU A 198 -7.25 3.28 12.25
CA GLU A 198 -8.66 3.05 11.88
C GLU A 198 -8.74 2.30 10.53
N GLY A 199 -7.95 2.75 9.56
CA GLY A 199 -7.89 2.17 8.23
C GLY A 199 -7.47 0.71 8.16
N LEU A 200 -6.46 0.34 8.95
CA LEU A 200 -5.94 -1.03 9.02
C LEU A 200 -6.98 -2.04 9.55
N ASN A 201 -8.07 -1.57 10.15
CA ASN A 201 -9.20 -2.43 10.55
C ASN A 201 -10.12 -2.77 9.38
N GLY A 202 -10.11 -1.93 8.33
CA GLY A 202 -10.58 -2.33 7.02
C GLY A 202 -9.72 -3.51 6.58
N ARG A 203 -10.34 -4.57 6.06
CA ARG A 203 -9.64 -5.75 5.52
C ARG A 203 -8.85 -5.42 4.23
N ALA A 204 -8.19 -4.26 4.17
CA ALA A 204 -7.45 -3.75 3.04
C ALA A 204 -6.11 -4.49 2.97
N GLU A 205 -5.91 -5.23 1.89
CA GLU A 205 -4.67 -5.95 1.61
C GLU A 205 -3.69 -5.10 0.79
N CYS A 206 -4.20 -4.08 0.09
CA CYS A 206 -3.42 -3.03 -0.57
C CYS A 206 -3.85 -1.67 -0.02
N SER A 207 -2.90 -0.87 0.46
CA SER A 207 -3.18 0.46 1.02
C SER A 207 -2.56 1.55 0.15
N LEU A 208 -3.40 2.45 -0.35
CA LEU A 208 -3.02 3.60 -1.16
C LEU A 208 -3.13 4.87 -0.31
N PHE A 209 -2.05 5.63 -0.22
CA PHE A 209 -1.99 6.88 0.55
C PHE A 209 -1.82 8.07 -0.40
N ARG A 210 -2.72 9.05 -0.29
CA ARG A 210 -2.62 10.33 -0.99
C ARG A 210 -1.80 11.34 -0.20
#